data_AF-C6J5X2-F1
#
_entry.id   AF-C6J5X2-F1
#
_cell.length_a   1.000
_cell.length_b   1.000
_cell.length_c   1.000
_cell.angle_alpha   90.00
_cell.angle_beta   90.00
_cell.angle_gamma   90.00
#
_symmetry.space_group_name_H-M   'P 1'
#
loop_
_entity.id
_entity.type
_entity.pdbx_description
1 polymer ?
#
loop_
_entity_poly.entity_id
_entity_poly.type
_entity_poly.pdbx_seq_one_letter_code
_entity_poly.pdbx_strand_id
1 'polypeptide(L)'
;MLQMHQHFAKSAAFFWKYEPDRSQLAEPQTASTSTLSIALSKEDKKQGWKFVGPTTMYAFMQAMGLFNDHVEDCVIRAEVELARQQFQHPRAVTGKR
;
A
#
# COMPACT_ATOMS: atom_id res chain seq x y z
N MET A 1 -4.32 -24.17 -8.08
CA MET A 1 -3.75 -22.94 -8.70
C MET A 1 -4.76 -21.80 -8.82
N LEU A 2 -5.96 -22.00 -9.40
CA LEU A 2 -6.95 -20.91 -9.57
C LEU A 2 -7.41 -20.23 -8.27
N GLN A 3 -7.67 -21.00 -7.20
CA GLN A 3 -8.11 -20.45 -5.91
C GLN A 3 -7.03 -19.61 -5.22
N MET A 4 -5.76 -19.97 -5.40
CA MET A 4 -4.62 -19.24 -4.85
C MET A 4 -4.47 -17.86 -5.51
N HIS A 5 -4.58 -17.78 -6.84
CA HIS A 5 -4.57 -16.52 -7.58
C HIS A 5 -5.73 -15.59 -7.18
N GLN A 6 -6.92 -16.14 -6.98
CA GLN A 6 -8.08 -15.35 -6.55
C GLN A 6 -7.92 -14.79 -5.13
N HIS A 7 -7.29 -15.54 -4.22
CA HIS A 7 -7.01 -15.07 -2.87
C HIS A 7 -5.99 -13.92 -2.89
N PHE A 8 -4.92 -14.04 -3.67
CA PHE A 8 -3.92 -12.99 -3.84
C PHE A 8 -4.47 -11.74 -4.54
N ALA A 9 -5.33 -11.88 -5.55
CA ALA A 9 -5.96 -10.72 -6.20
C ALA A 9 -6.86 -9.95 -5.23
N LYS A 10 -7.57 -10.65 -4.34
CA LYS A 10 -8.41 -10.05 -3.30
C LYS A 10 -7.58 -9.34 -2.23
N SER A 11 -6.45 -9.91 -1.80
CA SER A 11 -5.56 -9.26 -0.84
C SER A 11 -4.87 -8.03 -1.44
N ALA A 12 -4.40 -8.11 -2.69
CA ALA A 12 -3.83 -6.96 -3.39
C ALA A 12 -4.86 -5.83 -3.51
N ALA A 13 -6.07 -6.11 -4.00
CA ALA A 13 -7.14 -5.12 -4.10
C ALA A 13 -7.59 -4.58 -2.72
N PHE A 14 -7.36 -5.30 -1.62
CA PHE A 14 -7.60 -4.80 -0.27
C PHE A 14 -6.57 -3.75 0.13
N PHE A 15 -5.26 -4.05 0.00
CA PHE A 15 -4.20 -3.13 0.40
C PHE A 15 -4.20 -1.85 -0.43
N TRP A 16 -4.43 -1.92 -1.74
CA TRP A 16 -4.47 -0.75 -2.62
C TRP A 16 -5.62 0.23 -2.34
N LYS A 17 -6.59 -0.11 -1.47
CA LYS A 17 -7.57 0.86 -0.94
C LYS A 17 -6.96 1.86 0.04
N TYR A 18 -5.79 1.55 0.58
CA TYR A 18 -5.05 2.39 1.53
C TYR A 18 -3.98 3.23 0.84
N GLU A 19 -4.03 3.38 -0.49
CA GLU A 19 -3.18 4.34 -1.21
C GLU A 19 -3.53 5.78 -0.77
N PRO A 20 -2.56 6.56 -0.28
CA PRO A 20 -2.79 7.94 0.14
C PRO A 20 -3.00 8.88 -1.04
N ASP A 21 -3.78 9.94 -0.80
CA ASP A 21 -3.76 11.11 -1.67
C ASP A 21 -2.37 11.75 -1.62
N ARG A 22 -1.80 12.07 -2.78
CA ARG A 22 -0.48 12.70 -2.90
C ARG A 22 -0.40 14.03 -2.14
N SER A 23 -1.49 14.79 -2.06
CA SER A 23 -1.51 16.08 -1.35
C SER A 23 -1.47 15.94 0.18
N GLN A 24 -1.66 14.72 0.70
CA GLN A 24 -1.68 14.42 2.13
C GLN A 24 -0.39 13.73 2.60
N LEU A 25 0.55 13.49 1.68
CA LEU A 25 1.84 12.91 2.02
C LEU A 25 2.71 13.93 2.77
N ALA A 26 3.41 13.44 3.79
CA ALA A 26 4.51 14.17 4.39
C ALA A 26 5.68 14.28 3.40
N GLU A 27 6.65 15.13 3.72
CA GLU A 27 7.92 15.15 2.98
C GLU A 27 8.55 13.74 2.97
N PRO A 28 9.12 13.28 1.84
CA PRO A 28 9.62 11.92 1.74
C PRO A 28 10.62 11.56 2.85
N GLN A 29 10.51 10.35 3.40
CA GLN A 29 11.35 9.83 4.50
C GLN A 29 11.27 10.62 5.83
N THR A 30 10.32 11.54 6.02
CA THR A 30 10.19 12.30 7.29
C THR A 30 9.17 11.71 8.26
N ALA A 31 8.28 10.83 7.78
CA ALA A 31 7.23 10.21 8.57
C ALA A 31 7.45 8.70 8.75
N SER A 32 6.93 8.16 9.84
CA SER A 32 6.94 6.72 10.14
C SER A 32 5.54 6.14 10.37
N THR A 33 4.49 6.98 10.32
CA THR A 33 3.09 6.59 10.43
C THR A 33 2.21 7.56 9.65
N SER A 34 0.98 7.15 9.35
CA SER A 34 -0.06 8.03 8.79
C SER A 34 -1.45 7.60 9.27
N THR A 35 -2.45 8.45 9.05
CA THR A 35 -3.86 8.09 9.31
C THR A 35 -4.25 6.77 8.63
N LEU A 36 -3.77 6.54 7.40
CA LEU A 36 -4.04 5.32 6.65
C LEU A 36 -3.27 4.12 7.19
N SER A 37 -2.01 4.27 7.63
CA SER A 37 -1.27 3.14 8.22
C SER A 37 -1.84 2.71 9.57
N ILE A 38 -2.39 3.66 10.34
CA ILE A 38 -3.15 3.38 11.57
C ILE A 38 -4.45 2.62 11.23
N ALA A 39 -5.18 3.04 10.20
CA ALA A 39 -6.40 2.38 9.77
C ALA A 39 -6.13 0.95 9.29
N LEU A 40 -5.10 0.75 8.46
CA LEU A 40 -4.67 -0.56 7.98
C LEU A 40 -4.24 -1.47 9.14
N SER A 41 -3.42 -0.95 10.06
CA SER A 41 -3.01 -1.68 11.27
C SER A 41 -4.20 -2.20 12.09
N LYS A 42 -5.26 -1.39 12.23
CA LYS A 42 -6.47 -1.80 12.96
C LYS A 42 -7.23 -2.90 12.21
N GLU A 43 -7.38 -2.76 10.90
CA GLU A 43 -8.12 -3.74 10.08
C GLU A 43 -7.38 -5.09 10.01
N ASP A 44 -6.06 -5.08 9.83
CA ASP A 44 -5.27 -6.32 9.80
C ASP A 44 -5.26 -7.02 11.16
N LYS A 45 -5.18 -6.27 12.27
CA LYS A 45 -5.34 -6.83 13.63
C LYS A 45 -6.71 -7.50 13.80
N LYS A 46 -7.77 -6.88 13.29
CA LYS A 46 -9.14 -7.42 13.33
C LYS A 46 -9.26 -8.71 12.51
N GLN A 47 -8.51 -8.82 11.42
CA GLN A 47 -8.41 -10.04 10.61
C GLN A 47 -7.50 -11.12 11.24
N GLY A 48 -6.90 -10.85 12.40
CA GLY A 48 -6.10 -11.82 13.17
C GLY A 48 -4.59 -11.74 12.93
N TRP A 49 -4.11 -10.76 12.17
CA TRP A 49 -2.68 -10.57 11.96
C TRP A 49 -1.98 -10.04 13.22
N LYS A 50 -0.73 -10.49 13.41
CA LYS A 50 0.13 -10.08 14.53
C LYS A 50 1.31 -9.28 13.99
N PHE A 51 1.95 -8.48 14.85
CA PHE A 51 3.09 -7.62 14.50
C PHE A 51 2.81 -6.54 13.44
N VAL A 52 1.53 -6.26 13.17
CA VAL A 52 1.05 -5.27 12.21
C VAL A 52 0.78 -3.92 12.89
N GLY A 53 1.78 -3.34 13.56
CA GLY A 53 1.68 -2.00 14.16
C GLY A 53 1.60 -0.89 13.10
N PRO A 54 1.16 0.34 13.44
CA PRO A 54 1.05 1.44 12.46
C PRO A 54 2.35 1.77 11.72
N THR A 55 3.50 1.66 12.39
CA THR A 55 4.82 1.85 11.76
C THR A 55 5.17 0.72 10.81
N THR A 56 4.92 -0.53 11.21
CA THR A 56 5.08 -1.69 10.31
C THR A 56 4.21 -1.55 9.07
N MET A 57 2.97 -1.08 9.23
CA MET A 57 2.06 -0.88 8.10
C MET A 57 2.48 0.30 7.22
N TYR A 58 3.03 1.37 7.79
CA TYR A 58 3.59 2.46 6.99
C TYR A 58 4.76 1.98 6.14
N ALA A 59 5.70 1.23 6.74
CA ALA A 59 6.82 0.60 6.04
C ALA A 59 6.35 -0.39 4.96
N PHE A 60 5.32 -1.18 5.25
CA PHE A 60 4.69 -2.06 4.27
C PHE A 60 4.10 -1.27 3.10
N MET A 61 3.38 -0.18 3.36
CA MET A 61 2.80 0.68 2.32
C MET A 61 3.90 1.28 1.42
N GLN A 62 5.03 1.72 2.00
CA GLN A 62 6.19 2.19 1.24
C GLN A 62 6.78 1.06 0.37
N ALA A 63 7.07 -0.11 0.97
CA ALA A 63 7.71 -1.24 0.29
C ALA A 63 6.85 -1.83 -0.83
N MET A 64 5.53 -1.85 -0.65
CA MET A 64 4.57 -2.28 -1.66
C MET A 64 4.31 -1.22 -2.75
N GLY A 65 4.89 -0.03 -2.59
CA GLY A 65 4.73 1.07 -3.52
C GLY A 65 3.31 1.60 -3.57
N LEU A 66 2.60 1.66 -2.43
CA LEU A 66 1.31 2.39 -2.36
C LEU A 66 1.53 3.89 -2.57
N PHE A 67 2.71 4.40 -2.21
CA PHE A 67 3.16 5.75 -2.55
C PHE A 67 4.67 5.74 -2.76
N ASN A 68 5.19 6.78 -3.41
CA ASN A 68 6.63 6.93 -3.68
C ASN A 68 7.28 7.79 -2.60
N ASP A 69 7.89 7.13 -1.64
CA ASP A 69 8.54 7.80 -0.51
C ASP A 69 10.06 7.95 -0.68
N HIS A 70 10.59 7.73 -1.89
CA HIS A 70 12.00 7.99 -2.15
C HIS A 70 12.34 9.47 -1.91
N VAL A 71 13.48 9.78 -1.29
CA VAL A 71 13.95 11.17 -1.14
C VAL A 71 14.04 11.87 -2.50
N GLU A 72 13.89 13.20 -2.53
CA GLU A 72 13.79 13.97 -3.78
C GLU A 72 14.97 13.73 -4.74
N ASP A 73 16.19 13.64 -4.20
CA ASP A 73 17.40 13.41 -4.99
C ASP A 73 17.73 11.92 -5.23
N CYS A 74 16.79 11.02 -4.94
CA CYS A 74 17.01 9.59 -5.15
C CYS A 74 17.08 9.28 -6.65
N VAL A 75 18.16 8.60 -7.05
CA VAL A 75 18.46 8.28 -8.47
C VAL A 75 17.36 7.49 -9.19
N ILE A 76 16.48 6.78 -8.46
CA ILE A 76 15.36 6.02 -9.04
C ILE A 76 13.99 6.70 -8.86
N ARG A 77 13.89 7.84 -8.17
CA ARG A 77 12.59 8.47 -7.84
C ARG A 77 11.77 8.77 -9.09
N ALA A 78 12.41 9.33 -10.12
CA ALA A 78 11.75 9.66 -11.38
C ALA A 78 11.27 8.41 -12.14
N GLU A 79 12.07 7.33 -12.14
CA GLU A 79 11.69 6.06 -12.75
C GLU A 79 10.49 5.42 -12.03
N VAL A 80 10.50 5.44 -10.70
CA VAL A 80 9.40 4.93 -9.88
C VAL A 80 8.12 5.75 -10.11
N GLU A 81 8.21 7.08 -10.24
CA GLU A 81 7.05 7.91 -10.58
C GLU A 81 6.44 7.55 -11.94
N LEU A 82 7.28 7.34 -12.96
CA LEU A 82 6.83 6.91 -14.28
C LEU A 82 6.17 5.52 -14.23
N ALA A 83 6.79 4.57 -13.53
CA ALA A 83 6.24 3.24 -13.35
C ALA A 83 4.87 3.28 -12.64
N ARG A 84 4.71 4.13 -11.61
CA ARG A 84 3.44 4.33 -10.89
C ARG A 84 2.35 4.92 -11.78
N GLN A 85 2.68 5.86 -12.66
CA GLN A 85 1.70 6.44 -13.60
C GLN A 85 1.15 5.40 -14.59
N GLN A 86 1.94 4.38 -14.92
CA GLN A 86 1.56 3.30 -15.83
C GLN A 86 0.95 2.10 -15.10
N PHE A 87 1.04 2.06 -13.77
CA PHE A 87 0.60 0.94 -12.96
C PHE A 87 -0.93 0.83 -12.95
N GLN A 88 -1.44 -0.40 -13.14
CA GLN A 88 -2.87 -0.68 -13.05
C GLN A 88 -3.21 -1.28 -11.68
N HIS A 89 -4.02 -0.55 -10.91
CA HIS A 89 -4.44 -0.98 -9.59
C HIS A 89 -5.24 -2.29 -9.64
N PRO A 90 -4.91 -3.26 -8.76
CA PRO A 90 -5.69 -4.48 -8.61
C PRO A 90 -7.13 -4.13 -8.23
N ARG A 91 -8.09 -4.59 -9.04
CA ARG A 91 -9.53 -4.43 -8.74
C ARG A 91 -10.06 -5.69 -8.09
N ALA A 92 -10.95 -5.54 -7.10
CA ALA A 92 -11.62 -6.68 -6.50
C ALA A 92 -12.51 -7.35 -7.56
N VAL A 93 -12.26 -8.63 -7.85
CA VAL A 93 -13.11 -9.42 -8.75
C VAL A 93 -14.45 -9.64 -8.05
N THR A 94 -15.50 -8.98 -8.54
CA THR A 94 -16.89 -9.18 -8.08
C THR A 94 -17.45 -10.48 -8.65
N GLY A 95 -17.00 -11.61 -8.13
CA GLY A 95 -17.71 -12.87 -8.32
C GLY A 95 -18.98 -12.87 -7.49
N LYS A 96 -20.16 -12.98 -8.13
CA LYS A 96 -21.42 -13.28 -7.46
C LYS A 96 -21.20 -14.52 -6.58
N ARG A 97 -21.59 -14.40 -5.30
CA ARG A 97 -21.76 -15.58 -4.44
C ARG A 97 -22.91 -16.42 -4.95
#